data_AF-A0A2J6J672-F1
#
_entry.id   AF-A0A2J6J672-F1
#
_cell.length_a   1.000
_cell.length_b   1.000
_cell.length_c   1.000
_cell.angle_alpha   90.00
_cell.angle_beta   90.00
_cell.angle_gamma   90.00
#
_symmetry.space_group_name_H-M   'P 1'
#
loop_
_entity.id
_entity.type
_entity.pdbx_description
1 polymer ?
#
loop_
_entity_poly.entity_id
_entity_poly.type
_entity_poly.pdbx_seq_one_letter_code
_entity_poly.pdbx_strand_id
1 'polypeptide(L)'
;MVKTLEVVQIPAGEMGNFAYIVYCPSTKNAVGIDPSFAPDLMLQEVEQRDLTLIALLNTHGHHDHIAGNQTILDAVSVPLAAHPADLPDADICLRDGSVIDLGQGQIDVLHTPGHTPGSVVFSTG
;
A
#
# COMPACT_ATOMS: atom_id res chain seq x y z
N MET A 1 -25.36 -0.78 4.72
CA MET A 1 -24.49 -1.97 4.49
C MET A 1 -23.09 -1.45 4.35
N VAL A 2 -22.19 -1.79 5.27
CA VAL A 2 -20.75 -1.53 5.09
C VAL A 2 -20.33 -2.40 3.91
N LYS A 3 -19.85 -1.79 2.82
CA LYS A 3 -19.28 -2.56 1.72
C LYS A 3 -17.82 -2.81 2.06
N THR A 4 -17.46 -4.08 2.21
CA THR A 4 -16.13 -4.54 2.61
C THR A 4 -15.12 -4.23 1.51
N LEU A 5 -13.96 -3.69 1.89
CA LEU A 5 -12.82 -3.57 0.99
C LEU A 5 -12.32 -4.99 0.63
N GLU A 6 -11.83 -5.16 -0.59
CA GLU A 6 -11.26 -6.43 -1.03
C GLU A 6 -9.72 -6.37 -0.98
N VAL A 7 -9.10 -7.49 -0.66
CA VAL A 7 -7.65 -7.62 -0.52
C VAL A 7 -7.13 -8.67 -1.49
N VAL A 8 -6.15 -8.29 -2.31
CA VAL A 8 -5.36 -9.19 -3.14
C VAL A 8 -3.99 -9.33 -2.51
N GLN A 9 -3.55 -10.57 -2.28
CA GLN A 9 -2.21 -10.87 -1.80
C GLN A 9 -1.35 -11.37 -2.97
N ILE A 10 -0.14 -10.82 -3.09
CA ILE A 10 0.81 -11.13 -4.16
C ILE A 10 2.11 -11.62 -3.51
N PRO A 11 2.53 -12.87 -3.71
CA PRO A 11 3.86 -13.33 -3.29
C PRO A 11 4.95 -12.48 -3.93
N ALA A 12 5.82 -11.88 -3.13
CA ALA A 12 6.79 -10.89 -3.58
C ALA A 12 8.24 -11.40 -3.48
N GLY A 13 8.53 -12.46 -4.24
CA GLY A 13 9.87 -13.03 -4.36
C GLY A 13 10.22 -14.09 -3.31
N GLU A 14 11.49 -14.51 -3.34
CA GLU A 14 11.96 -15.70 -2.60
C GLU A 14 12.18 -15.47 -1.10
N MET A 15 12.15 -14.21 -0.65
CA MET A 15 12.30 -13.85 0.77
C MET A 15 11.04 -14.08 1.61
N GLY A 16 9.94 -14.52 0.98
CA GLY A 16 8.68 -14.80 1.68
C GLY A 16 7.86 -13.54 2.01
N ASN A 17 8.18 -12.41 1.38
CA ASN A 17 7.42 -11.18 1.48
C ASN A 17 6.09 -11.29 0.71
N PHE A 18 5.13 -10.47 1.10
CA PHE A 18 3.89 -10.28 0.37
C PHE A 18 3.71 -8.80 0.06
N ALA A 19 3.33 -8.53 -1.18
CA ALA A 19 2.73 -7.27 -1.59
C ALA A 19 1.20 -7.42 -1.53
N TYR A 20 0.50 -6.29 -1.38
CA TYR A 20 -0.96 -6.30 -1.31
C TYR A 20 -1.58 -5.20 -2.18
N ILE A 21 -2.78 -5.48 -2.66
CA ILE A 21 -3.69 -4.45 -3.18
C ILE A 21 -4.93 -4.47 -2.31
N VAL A 22 -5.32 -3.30 -1.79
CA VAL A 22 -6.60 -3.12 -1.10
C VAL A 22 -7.45 -2.17 -1.92
N TYR A 23 -8.68 -2.55 -2.23
CA TYR A 23 -9.53 -1.76 -3.12
C TYR A 23 -11.01 -1.80 -2.74
N CYS A 24 -11.74 -0.78 -3.19
CA CYS A 24 -13.19 -0.74 -3.08
C CYS A 24 -13.83 -1.28 -4.38
N PRO A 25 -14.61 -2.37 -4.35
CA PRO A 25 -15.19 -2.96 -5.57
C PRO A 25 -16.11 -2.01 -6.35
N SER A 26 -16.73 -1.04 -5.65
CA SER A 26 -17.71 -0.13 -6.24
C SER A 26 -17.10 1.09 -6.92
N THR A 27 -16.01 1.64 -6.37
CA THR A 27 -15.34 2.83 -6.92
C THR A 27 -14.15 2.46 -7.79
N LYS A 28 -13.63 1.24 -7.64
CA LYS A 28 -12.39 0.75 -8.25
C LYS A 28 -11.13 1.46 -7.75
N ASN A 29 -11.24 2.38 -6.79
CA ASN A 29 -10.10 2.98 -6.12
C ASN A 29 -9.34 1.90 -5.33
N ALA A 30 -8.03 1.90 -5.48
CA ALA A 30 -7.14 0.93 -4.91
C ALA A 30 -5.88 1.58 -4.34
N VAL A 31 -5.27 0.91 -3.37
CA VAL A 31 -3.92 1.21 -2.90
C VAL A 31 -3.04 -0.02 -3.04
N GLY A 32 -1.79 0.21 -3.41
CA GLY A 32 -0.74 -0.80 -3.41
C GLY A 32 0.03 -0.71 -2.11
N ILE A 33 0.39 -1.84 -1.52
CA ILE A 33 1.11 -1.91 -0.24
C ILE A 33 2.34 -2.79 -0.42
N ASP A 34 3.50 -2.26 -0.06
CA ASP A 34 4.80 -2.97 -0.03
C ASP A 34 5.05 -3.78 -1.32
N PRO A 35 5.23 -3.13 -2.47
CA PRO A 35 5.41 -3.82 -3.76
C PRO A 35 6.61 -4.76 -3.76
N SER A 36 7.57 -4.57 -2.83
CA SER A 36 8.65 -5.51 -2.54
C SER A 36 9.35 -5.91 -3.85
N PHE A 37 9.59 -7.20 -4.10
CA PHE A 37 10.23 -7.67 -5.33
C PHE A 37 9.24 -8.06 -6.44
N ALA A 38 7.97 -7.67 -6.34
CA ALA A 38 6.92 -8.00 -7.32
C ALA A 38 6.11 -6.80 -7.84
N PRO A 39 6.73 -5.66 -8.18
CA PRO A 39 6.00 -4.51 -8.70
C PRO A 39 5.24 -4.81 -10.01
N ASP A 40 5.82 -5.62 -10.90
CA ASP A 40 5.18 -5.97 -12.18
C ASP A 40 3.89 -6.79 -11.97
N LEU A 41 3.88 -7.70 -10.99
CA LEU A 41 2.68 -8.48 -10.66
C LEU A 41 1.59 -7.59 -10.05
N MET A 42 1.97 -6.60 -9.24
CA MET A 42 1.03 -5.60 -8.73
C MET A 42 0.39 -4.80 -9.87
N LEU A 43 1.19 -4.31 -10.82
CA LEU A 43 0.66 -3.58 -11.99
C LEU A 43 -0.27 -4.45 -12.83
N GLN A 44 0.07 -5.74 -13.03
CA GLN A 44 -0.78 -6.70 -13.73
C GLN A 44 -2.12 -6.91 -13.02
N GLU A 45 -2.14 -7.06 -11.69
CA GLU A 45 -3.39 -7.21 -10.93
C GLU A 45 -4.25 -5.94 -10.97
N VAL A 46 -3.61 -4.76 -10.94
CA VAL A 46 -4.30 -3.46 -11.10
C VAL A 46 -4.99 -3.39 -12.47
N GLU A 47 -4.28 -3.74 -13.55
CA GLU A 47 -4.81 -3.73 -14.92
C GLU A 47 -5.92 -4.78 -15.10
N GLN A 48 -5.69 -6.04 -14.71
CA GLN A 48 -6.64 -7.14 -14.89
C GLN A 48 -7.99 -6.92 -14.18
N ARG A 49 -7.98 -6.16 -13.09
CA ARG A 49 -9.16 -5.88 -12.26
C ARG A 49 -9.84 -4.55 -12.58
N ASP A 50 -9.28 -3.79 -13.53
CA ASP A 50 -9.73 -2.44 -13.90
C ASP A 50 -9.76 -1.53 -12.65
N LEU A 51 -8.62 -1.48 -11.93
CA LEU A 51 -8.46 -0.69 -10.71
C LEU A 51 -7.78 0.65 -10.99
N THR A 52 -8.15 1.67 -10.23
CA THR A 52 -7.46 2.96 -10.19
C THR A 52 -6.59 3.01 -8.94
N LEU A 53 -5.29 2.89 -9.11
CA LEU A 53 -4.34 3.08 -8.01
C LEU A 53 -4.34 4.57 -7.61
N ILE A 54 -4.61 4.88 -6.34
CA ILE A 54 -4.67 6.26 -5.83
C ILE A 54 -3.48 6.63 -4.96
N ALA A 55 -2.77 5.64 -4.41
CA ALA A 55 -1.55 5.81 -3.63
C ALA A 55 -0.78 4.48 -3.55
N LEU A 56 0.54 4.59 -3.36
CA LEU A 56 1.41 3.49 -2.97
C LEU A 56 1.79 3.66 -1.50
N LEU A 57 1.67 2.61 -0.70
CA LEU A 57 1.85 2.65 0.74
C LEU A 57 3.00 1.74 1.14
N ASN A 58 3.75 2.13 2.18
CA ASN A 58 4.64 1.22 2.86
C ASN A 58 4.30 1.03 4.33
N THR A 59 4.42 -0.21 4.79
CA THR A 59 4.31 -0.52 6.23
C THR A 59 5.54 -0.04 7.00
N HIS A 60 6.72 -0.13 6.39
CA HIS A 60 8.00 0.32 6.92
C HIS A 60 9.07 0.45 5.82
N GLY A 61 10.24 0.98 6.17
CA GLY A 61 11.29 1.37 5.20
C GLY A 61 12.33 0.32 4.85
N HIS A 62 12.14 -0.95 5.17
CA HIS A 62 13.14 -1.97 4.78
C HIS A 62 13.16 -2.20 3.28
N HIS A 63 14.36 -2.48 2.76
CA HIS A 63 14.58 -2.64 1.32
C HIS A 63 13.70 -3.73 0.69
N ASP A 64 13.51 -4.85 1.38
CA ASP A 64 12.67 -5.96 0.93
C ASP A 64 11.17 -5.62 0.88
N HIS A 65 10.74 -4.49 1.43
CA HIS A 65 9.38 -3.95 1.29
C HIS A 65 9.29 -2.85 0.22
N ILE A 66 10.32 -2.00 0.12
CA ILE A 66 10.30 -0.80 -0.74
C ILE A 66 10.98 -0.99 -2.10
N ALA A 67 11.65 -2.12 -2.37
CA ALA A 67 12.46 -2.32 -3.58
C ALA A 67 11.70 -2.02 -4.88
N GLY A 68 10.41 -2.36 -4.94
CA GLY A 68 9.55 -2.15 -6.10
C GLY A 68 8.89 -0.78 -6.18
N ASN A 69 9.10 0.12 -5.21
CA ASN A 69 8.41 1.41 -5.18
C ASN A 69 8.64 2.23 -6.43
N GLN A 70 9.91 2.39 -6.86
CA GLN A 70 10.23 3.22 -8.01
C GLN A 70 9.59 2.69 -9.29
N THR A 71 9.54 1.37 -9.48
CA THR A 71 8.87 0.75 -10.63
C THR A 71 7.38 1.11 -10.68
N ILE A 72 6.69 1.10 -9.53
CA ILE A 72 5.28 1.50 -9.46
C ILE A 72 5.12 3.00 -9.76
N LEU A 73 5.95 3.85 -9.14
CA LEU A 73 5.87 5.31 -9.26
C LEU A 73 6.24 5.83 -10.67
N ASP A 74 7.12 5.11 -11.38
CA ASP A 74 7.45 5.38 -12.78
C ASP A 74 6.31 4.97 -13.73
N ALA A 75 5.59 3.90 -13.41
CA ALA A 75 4.48 3.38 -14.22
C ALA A 75 3.16 4.12 -13.98
N VAL A 76 2.92 4.54 -12.73
CA VAL A 76 1.67 5.18 -12.30
C VAL A 76 2.01 6.40 -11.44
N SER A 77 1.58 7.58 -11.87
CA SER A 77 1.81 8.83 -11.15
C SER A 77 0.85 8.92 -9.95
N VAL A 78 1.25 8.33 -8.83
CA VAL A 78 0.52 8.33 -7.55
C VAL A 78 1.46 8.76 -6.41
N PRO A 79 0.93 9.34 -5.32
CA PRO A 79 1.73 9.67 -4.15
C PRO A 79 2.24 8.41 -3.44
N LEU A 80 3.46 8.48 -2.93
CA LEU A 80 4.01 7.53 -1.96
C LEU A 80 3.59 7.93 -0.55
N ALA A 81 3.08 6.98 0.21
CA ALA A 81 2.62 7.17 1.59
C ALA A 81 3.41 6.25 2.54
N ALA A 82 4.06 6.86 3.53
CA ALA A 82 4.82 6.12 4.54
C ALA A 82 4.97 6.94 5.82
N HIS A 83 5.36 6.28 6.92
CA HIS A 83 5.69 7.01 8.13
C HIS A 83 7.04 7.74 7.97
N PRO A 84 7.13 9.03 8.34
CA PRO A 84 8.33 9.85 8.08
C PRO A 84 9.58 9.42 8.87
N ALA A 85 9.41 8.60 9.91
CA ALA A 85 10.55 8.03 10.64
C ALA A 85 11.33 6.97 9.83
N ASP A 86 10.71 6.38 8.81
CA ASP A 86 11.33 5.38 7.93
C ASP A 86 11.58 5.93 6.52
N LEU A 87 10.62 6.67 5.97
CA LEU A 87 10.70 7.27 4.64
C LEU A 87 10.34 8.77 4.75
N PRO A 88 11.31 9.63 5.12
CA PRO A 88 11.06 11.07 5.35
C PRO A 88 10.66 11.83 4.08
N ASP A 89 10.99 11.29 2.90
CA ASP A 89 10.73 11.91 1.59
C ASP A 89 9.40 11.44 0.95
N ALA A 90 8.58 10.65 1.65
CA ALA A 90 7.28 10.22 1.15
C ALA A 90 6.31 11.42 1.01
N ASP A 91 5.52 11.44 -0.06
CA ASP A 91 4.57 12.51 -0.37
C ASP A 91 3.47 12.66 0.70
N ILE A 92 3.03 11.54 1.27
CA ILE A 92 2.01 11.49 2.32
C ILE A 92 2.63 10.92 3.60
N CYS A 93 2.67 11.74 4.64
CA CYS A 93 3.09 11.34 5.98
C CYS A 93 2.00 10.52 6.68
N LEU A 94 2.20 9.22 6.77
CA LEU A 94 1.36 8.34 7.59
C LEU A 94 1.67 8.53 9.07
N ARG A 95 0.64 8.78 9.88
CA ARG A 95 0.72 8.89 11.34
C ARG A 95 -0.35 8.02 11.98
N ASP A 96 -0.24 7.84 13.29
CA ASP A 96 -1.30 7.19 14.07
C ASP A 96 -2.64 7.91 13.85
N GLY A 97 -3.67 7.14 13.51
CA GLY A 97 -5.01 7.66 13.21
C GLY A 97 -5.15 8.31 11.83
N SER A 98 -4.13 8.26 10.96
CA SER A 98 -4.32 8.58 9.54
C SER A 98 -5.37 7.65 8.92
N VAL A 99 -6.12 8.17 7.96
CA VAL A 99 -7.17 7.44 7.25
C VAL A 99 -6.95 7.57 5.75
N ILE A 100 -7.08 6.46 5.04
CA ILE A 100 -6.99 6.39 3.59
C ILE A 100 -8.38 6.05 3.05
N ASP A 101 -8.98 7.01 2.35
CA ASP A 101 -10.35 6.91 1.82
C ASP A 101 -10.35 6.28 0.41
N LEU A 102 -11.12 5.20 0.25
CA LEU A 102 -11.35 4.51 -1.03
C LEU A 102 -12.77 4.77 -1.57
N GLY A 103 -13.47 5.76 -1.02
CA GLY A 103 -14.82 6.21 -1.36
C GLY A 103 -15.91 5.48 -0.59
N GLN A 104 -16.12 4.18 -0.86
CA GLN A 104 -17.07 3.35 -0.09
C GLN A 104 -16.35 2.35 0.82
N GLY A 105 -15.37 2.85 1.58
CA GLY A 105 -14.56 2.11 2.54
C GLY A 105 -13.28 2.88 2.87
N GLN A 106 -12.66 2.60 4.01
CA GLN A 106 -11.44 3.28 4.44
C GLN A 106 -10.45 2.30 5.07
N ILE A 107 -9.18 2.68 5.07
CA ILE A 107 -8.10 2.00 5.78
C ILE A 107 -7.64 2.91 6.91
N ASP A 108 -7.67 2.39 8.13
CA ASP A 108 -7.13 3.06 9.31
C ASP A 108 -5.64 2.72 9.45
N VAL A 109 -4.84 3.73 9.78
CA VAL A 109 -3.40 3.58 10.01
C VAL A 109 -3.12 3.62 11.50
N LEU A 110 -2.48 2.55 11.98
CA LEU A 110 -2.04 2.42 13.37
C LEU A 110 -0.53 2.52 13.41
N HIS A 111 0.02 3.47 14.17
CA HIS A 111 1.48 3.53 14.37
C HIS A 111 1.91 2.46 15.36
N THR A 112 2.71 1.51 14.90
CA THR A 112 3.11 0.33 15.67
C THR A 112 4.63 0.19 15.64
N PRO A 113 5.38 1.14 16.25
CA PRO A 113 6.83 1.10 16.24
C PRO A 113 7.34 -0.15 16.95
N GLY A 114 8.45 -0.70 16.46
CA GLY A 114 9.05 -1.90 17.02
C GLY A 114 10.11 -2.47 16.09
N HIS A 115 9.67 -3.15 15.04
CA HIS A 115 10.55 -3.65 13.97
C HIS A 115 11.35 -2.50 13.34
N THR A 116 10.66 -1.39 13.03
CA THR A 116 11.28 -0.09 12.74
C THR A 116 10.61 1.03 13.54
N PRO A 117 11.24 2.21 13.69
CA PRO A 117 10.62 3.38 14.31
C PRO A 117 9.37 3.87 13.57
N GLY A 118 9.31 3.71 12.25
CA GLY A 118 8.18 4.10 11.40
C GLY A 118 7.20 2.99 11.05
N SER A 119 7.30 1.80 11.67
CA SER A 119 6.39 0.69 11.37
C SER A 119 4.92 1.08 11.62
N VAL A 120 4.06 0.81 10.63
CA VAL A 120 2.61 0.99 10.72
C VAL A 120 1.85 -0.28 10.35
N VAL A 121 0.63 -0.40 10.84
CA VAL A 121 -0.35 -1.39 10.43
C VAL A 121 -1.51 -0.71 9.71
N PHE A 122 -1.93 -1.30 8.60
CA PHE A 122 -3.14 -0.94 7.86
C PHE A 122 -4.30 -1.83 8.30
N SER A 123 -5.36 -1.24 8.83
CA SER A 123 -6.55 -1.96 9.31
C SER A 123 -7.77 -1.60 8.47
N THR A 124 -8.54 -2.60 8.06
CA THR A 124 -9.83 -2.45 7.38
C THR A 124 -10.83 -3.44 7.97
N GLY A 125 -12.10 -3.01 8.07
CA GLY A 125 -13.22 -3.80 8.60
C GLY A 125 -14.01 -4.56 7.55
#